data_AF-E9F9Y6-F1
#
_entry.id   AF-E9F9Y6-F1
#
_cell.length_a   1.000
_cell.length_b   1.000
_cell.length_c   1.000
_cell.angle_alpha   90.00
_cell.angle_beta   90.00
_cell.angle_gamma   90.00
#
_symmetry.space_group_name_H-M   'P 1'
#
loop_
_entity.id
_entity.type
_entity.pdbx_description
1 polymer ?
#
loop_
_entity_poly.entity_id
_entity_poly.type
_entity_poly.pdbx_seq_one_letter_code
_entity_poly.pdbx_strand_id
1 'polypeptide(L)'
;MCPERDIEKIAKGWTIAMLYSKERLKRIYDWGNDQLEEAAKGGILVLETVCLFVHACVKHGQYQLPFEFWKVLHAEYGIVVYPSALTEDIDVQGLGVDVTFMDAYGGHIVMYGRCCGSDPPPCPMEFLREPPPVYSK
;
A
#
# COMPACT_ATOMS: atom_id res chain seq x y z
N MET A 1 14.12 -10.85 17.95
CA MET A 1 13.18 -11.12 16.83
C MET A 1 14.02 -11.31 15.58
N CYS A 2 13.75 -12.34 14.77
CA CYS A 2 14.45 -12.54 13.50
C CYS A 2 13.76 -11.67 12.44
N PRO A 3 14.42 -10.65 11.87
CA PRO A 3 13.81 -9.70 10.94
C PRO A 3 13.15 -10.39 9.73
N GLU A 4 13.76 -11.47 9.24
CA GLU A 4 13.28 -12.26 8.09
C GLU A 4 11.89 -12.89 8.33
N ARG A 5 11.63 -13.39 9.56
CA ARG A 5 10.34 -13.98 9.92
C ARG A 5 9.22 -12.95 10.03
N ASP A 6 9.57 -11.69 10.29
CA ASP A 6 8.61 -10.60 10.40
C ASP A 6 8.24 -10.06 9.01
N ILE A 7 9.19 -10.01 8.07
CA ILE A 7 8.93 -9.65 6.66
C ILE A 7 7.97 -10.64 5.99
N GLU A 8 8.10 -11.94 6.22
CA GLU A 8 7.17 -12.92 5.67
C GLU A 8 5.73 -12.72 6.15
N LYS A 9 5.56 -12.38 7.43
CA LYS A 9 4.23 -12.09 8.00
C LYS A 9 3.65 -10.80 7.45
N ILE A 10 4.47 -9.76 7.35
CA ILE A 10 4.08 -8.47 6.77
C ILE A 10 3.61 -8.68 5.33
N ALA A 11 4.36 -9.43 4.52
CA ALA A 11 3.99 -9.70 3.14
C ALA A 11 2.70 -10.52 3.02
N LYS A 12 2.45 -11.50 3.91
CA LYS A 12 1.16 -12.20 3.97
C LYS A 12 0.01 -11.25 4.30
N GLY A 13 0.20 -10.38 5.30
CA GLY A 13 -0.77 -9.34 5.64
C GLY A 13 -1.05 -8.39 4.47
N TRP A 14 0.00 -7.98 3.75
CA TRP A 14 -0.10 -7.14 2.56
C TRP A 14 -0.91 -7.81 1.45
N THR A 15 -0.64 -9.08 1.14
CA THR A 15 -1.42 -9.83 0.13
C THR A 15 -2.90 -9.88 0.49
N ILE A 16 -3.23 -10.08 1.76
CA ILE A 16 -4.61 -10.08 2.24
C ILE A 16 -5.22 -8.68 2.08
N ALA A 17 -4.52 -7.62 2.50
CA ALA A 17 -4.98 -6.24 2.34
C ALA A 17 -5.19 -5.88 0.85
N MET A 18 -4.30 -6.32 -0.04
CA MET A 18 -4.41 -6.06 -1.47
C MET A 18 -5.64 -6.77 -2.08
N LEU A 19 -5.93 -8.00 -1.66
CA LEU A 19 -7.14 -8.72 -2.06
C LEU A 19 -8.41 -7.95 -1.65
N TYR A 20 -8.50 -7.54 -0.38
CA TYR A 20 -9.65 -6.77 0.11
C TYR A 20 -9.78 -5.40 -0.57
N SER A 21 -8.67 -4.75 -0.86
CA SER A 21 -8.63 -3.47 -1.59
C SER A 21 -9.17 -3.64 -3.00
N LYS A 22 -8.74 -4.68 -3.70
CA LYS A 22 -9.23 -5.00 -5.05
C LYS A 22 -10.74 -5.24 -5.07
N GLU A 23 -11.25 -6.08 -4.17
CA GLU A 23 -12.68 -6.38 -4.08
C GLU A 23 -13.52 -5.16 -3.69
N ARG A 24 -12.96 -4.24 -2.88
CA ARG A 24 -13.63 -2.99 -2.52
C ARG A 24 -13.71 -2.04 -3.70
N LEU A 25 -12.60 -1.78 -4.38
CA LEU A 25 -12.56 -0.89 -5.55
C LEU A 25 -13.50 -1.40 -6.64
N LYS A 26 -13.49 -2.72 -6.88
CA LYS A 26 -14.42 -3.37 -7.82
C LYS A 26 -15.87 -3.07 -7.49
N ARG A 27 -16.25 -3.18 -6.21
CA ARG A 27 -17.63 -2.99 -5.75
C ARG A 27 -18.07 -1.52 -5.78
N ILE A 28 -17.22 -0.61 -5.28
CA ILE A 28 -17.57 0.81 -5.13
C ILE A 28 -17.65 1.50 -6.49
N TYR A 29 -16.73 1.20 -7.40
CA TYR A 29 -16.67 1.85 -8.72
C TYR A 29 -17.28 1.02 -9.85
N ASP A 30 -17.87 -0.15 -9.54
CA ASP A 30 -18.39 -1.12 -10.51
C ASP A 30 -17.39 -1.45 -11.64
N TRP A 31 -16.11 -1.62 -11.25
CA TRP A 31 -15.03 -1.83 -12.21
C TRP A 31 -14.98 -3.25 -12.77
N GLY A 32 -14.71 -3.34 -14.08
CA GLY A 32 -14.32 -4.57 -14.76
C GLY A 32 -12.84 -4.92 -14.54
N ASN A 33 -12.39 -6.03 -15.14
CA ASN A 33 -11.01 -6.48 -15.01
C ASN A 33 -9.99 -5.50 -15.61
N ASP A 34 -10.33 -4.87 -16.74
CA ASP A 34 -9.43 -3.95 -17.43
C ASP A 34 -9.20 -2.67 -16.61
N GLN A 35 -10.26 -2.11 -16.02
CA GLN A 35 -10.14 -0.95 -15.13
C GLN A 35 -9.35 -1.29 -13.86
N LEU A 36 -9.50 -2.50 -13.32
CA LEU A 36 -8.72 -2.95 -12.17
C LEU A 36 -7.24 -3.12 -12.52
N GLU A 37 -6.92 -3.59 -13.73
CA GLU A 37 -5.55 -3.69 -14.20
C GLU A 37 -4.92 -2.30 -14.38
N GLU A 38 -5.67 -1.35 -14.96
CA GLU A 38 -5.24 0.03 -15.09
C GLU A 38 -5.03 0.69 -13.71
N ALA A 39 -5.95 0.48 -12.77
CA ALA A 39 -5.82 0.96 -11.40
C ALA A 39 -4.62 0.36 -10.66
N ALA A 40 -4.26 -0.90 -10.94
CA ALA A 40 -3.06 -1.53 -10.43
C ALA A 40 -1.79 -0.90 -11.03
N LYS A 41 -1.75 -0.73 -12.36
CA LYS A 41 -0.63 -0.09 -13.08
C LYS A 41 -0.42 1.37 -12.66
N GLY A 42 -1.52 2.09 -12.43
CA GLY A 42 -1.53 3.48 -11.99
C GLY A 42 -1.25 3.69 -10.51
N GLY A 43 -1.14 2.62 -9.71
CA GLY A 43 -0.85 2.70 -8.28
C GLY A 43 -2.07 2.93 -7.38
N ILE A 44 -3.28 3.10 -7.93
CA ILE A 44 -4.52 3.28 -7.16
C ILE A 44 -4.78 2.08 -6.25
N LEU A 45 -4.58 0.86 -6.76
CA LEU A 45 -4.72 -0.34 -5.92
C LEU A 45 -3.72 -0.35 -4.77
N VAL A 46 -2.50 0.14 -4.99
CA VAL A 46 -1.45 0.20 -3.97
C VAL A 46 -1.75 1.30 -2.95
N LEU A 47 -2.28 2.44 -3.38
CA LEU A 47 -2.75 3.51 -2.50
C LEU A 47 -3.88 3.02 -1.58
N GLU A 48 -4.91 2.38 -2.15
CA GLU A 48 -5.99 1.79 -1.33
C GLU A 48 -5.44 0.75 -0.35
N THR A 49 -4.52 -0.10 -0.83
CA THR A 49 -3.89 -1.15 -0.01
C THR A 49 -3.08 -0.57 1.13
N VAL A 50 -2.28 0.49 0.90
CA VAL A 50 -1.47 1.07 1.97
C VAL A 50 -2.34 1.73 3.03
N CYS A 51 -3.43 2.40 2.65
CA CYS A 51 -4.36 3.00 3.58
C CYS A 51 -5.03 1.93 4.47
N LEU A 52 -5.53 0.86 3.85
CA LEU A 52 -6.07 -0.29 4.59
C LEU A 52 -5.01 -0.93 5.51
N PHE A 53 -3.80 -1.14 5.01
CA PHE A 53 -2.74 -1.82 5.75
C PHE A 53 -2.24 -0.99 6.94
N VAL A 54 -2.11 0.33 6.75
CA VAL A 54 -1.80 1.27 7.83
C VAL A 54 -2.90 1.24 8.89
N HIS A 55 -4.16 1.32 8.47
CA HIS A 55 -5.30 1.29 9.38
C HIS A 55 -5.36 0.00 10.19
N ALA A 56 -5.39 -1.15 9.51
CA ALA A 56 -5.64 -2.44 10.13
C ALA A 56 -4.43 -2.96 10.92
N CYS A 57 -3.21 -2.72 10.44
CA CYS A 57 -2.03 -3.41 10.97
C CYS A 57 -0.97 -2.50 11.57
N VAL A 58 -0.75 -1.29 11.05
CA VAL A 58 0.34 -0.43 11.53
C VAL A 58 -0.11 0.44 12.71
N LYS A 59 -1.23 1.14 12.58
CA LYS A 59 -1.76 2.04 13.62
C LYS A 59 -2.02 1.31 14.94
N HIS A 60 -2.46 0.05 14.86
CA HIS A 60 -2.72 -0.80 16.03
C HIS A 60 -1.48 -1.55 16.55
N GLY A 61 -0.29 -1.29 15.98
CA GLY A 61 0.97 -1.88 16.43
C GLY A 61 1.15 -3.36 16.10
N GLN A 62 0.32 -3.93 15.21
CA GLN A 62 0.45 -5.33 14.79
C GLN A 62 1.75 -5.56 13.99
N TYR A 63 2.14 -4.59 13.16
CA TYR A 63 3.39 -4.62 12.42
C TYR A 63 4.16 -3.30 12.55
N GLN A 64 5.48 -3.41 12.66
CA GLN A 64 6.40 -2.30 12.44
C GLN A 64 7.05 -2.49 11.07
N LEU A 65 6.81 -1.53 10.16
CA LEU A 65 7.30 -1.61 8.79
C LEU A 65 8.75 -1.12 8.70
N PRO A 66 9.62 -1.81 7.93
CA PRO A 66 10.99 -1.37 7.70
C PRO A 66 11.00 -0.04 6.94
N PHE A 67 12.05 0.75 7.12
CA PHE A 67 12.16 2.08 6.50
C PHE A 67 12.13 2.00 4.96
N GLU A 68 12.71 0.94 4.42
CA GLU A 68 12.75 0.60 3.00
C GLU A 68 11.35 0.53 2.39
N PHE A 69 10.35 0.07 3.15
CA PHE A 69 8.97 -0.01 2.67
C PHE A 69 8.44 1.37 2.25
N TRP A 70 8.63 2.37 3.12
CA TRP A 70 8.19 3.74 2.87
C TRP A 70 8.96 4.38 1.71
N LYS A 71 10.26 4.08 1.60
CA LYS A 71 11.08 4.54 0.46
C LYS A 71 10.57 4.01 -0.87
N VAL A 72 10.20 2.73 -0.93
CA VAL A 72 9.66 2.11 -2.15
C VAL A 72 8.32 2.75 -2.55
N LEU A 73 7.42 2.98 -1.58
CA LEU A 73 6.16 3.67 -1.83
C LEU A 73 6.36 5.06 -2.45
N HIS A 74 7.31 5.82 -1.90
CA HIS A 74 7.63 7.14 -2.42
C HIS A 74 8.29 7.07 -3.82
N ALA A 75 9.31 6.23 -3.99
CA ALA A 75 10.09 6.17 -5.22
C ALA A 75 9.29 5.61 -6.42
N GLU A 76 8.52 4.54 -6.21
CA GLU A 76 7.87 3.80 -7.29
C GLU A 76 6.45 4.29 -7.60
N TYR A 77 5.76 4.77 -6.55
CA TYR A 77 4.34 5.14 -6.62
C TYR A 77 4.08 6.62 -6.35
N GLY A 78 5.08 7.38 -5.87
CA GLY A 78 4.88 8.77 -5.44
C GLY A 78 3.95 8.88 -4.22
N ILE A 79 3.85 7.81 -3.41
CA ILE A 79 2.98 7.75 -2.24
C ILE A 79 3.74 8.24 -1.01
N VAL A 80 3.16 9.22 -0.31
CA VAL A 80 3.66 9.79 0.94
C VAL A 80 2.68 9.48 2.06
N VAL A 81 3.20 8.94 3.16
CA VAL A 81 2.45 8.64 4.38
C VAL A 81 2.86 9.66 5.45
N TYR A 82 1.97 10.58 5.79
CA TYR A 82 2.23 11.58 6.82
C TYR A 82 2.10 10.96 8.22
N PRO A 83 2.80 11.51 9.23
CA PRO A 83 2.68 11.03 10.62
C PRO A 83 1.24 11.00 11.13
N SER A 84 0.39 11.92 10.67
CA SER A 84 -1.04 11.98 11.01
C SER A 84 -1.79 10.69 10.66
N ALA A 85 -1.38 9.96 9.61
CA ALA A 85 -1.96 8.66 9.26
C ALA A 85 -1.78 7.58 10.36
N LEU A 86 -0.78 7.77 11.22
CA LEU A 86 -0.42 6.84 12.30
C LEU A 86 -0.90 7.35 13.67
N THR A 87 -1.05 8.66 13.84
CA THR A 87 -1.29 9.28 15.15
C THR A 87 -2.72 9.79 15.34
N GLU A 88 -3.41 10.17 14.27
CA GLU A 88 -4.74 10.77 14.35
C GLU A 88 -5.84 9.76 14.12
N ASP A 89 -7.03 10.05 14.65
CA ASP A 89 -8.23 9.28 14.39
C ASP A 89 -8.81 9.63 13.03
N ILE A 90 -8.93 8.60 12.20
CA ILE A 90 -9.41 8.70 10.83
C ILE A 90 -10.87 8.32 10.84
N ASP A 91 -11.71 9.20 10.29
CA ASP A 91 -13.12 8.89 10.10
C ASP A 91 -13.27 7.83 9.01
N VAL A 92 -13.80 6.70 9.42
CA VAL A 92 -14.00 5.51 8.58
C VAL A 92 -15.49 5.20 8.38
N GLN A 93 -16.37 6.15 8.70
CA GLN A 93 -17.79 6.02 8.41
C GLN A 93 -18.02 5.79 6.90
N GLY A 94 -18.84 4.80 6.56
CA GLY A 94 -19.13 4.44 5.17
C GLY A 94 -18.11 3.52 4.51
N LEU A 95 -17.02 3.13 5.20
CA LEU A 95 -16.07 2.15 4.67
C LEU A 95 -16.76 0.83 4.33
N GLY A 96 -16.69 0.44 3.06
CA GLY A 96 -17.29 -0.80 2.55
C GLY A 96 -18.74 -0.72 2.13
N VAL A 97 -19.35 0.46 2.23
CA VAL A 97 -20.61 0.79 1.56
C VAL A 97 -20.26 1.65 0.34
N ASP A 98 -19.81 2.88 0.57
CA ASP A 98 -19.62 3.87 -0.50
C ASP A 98 -18.22 4.53 -0.50
N VAL A 99 -17.43 4.32 0.56
CA VAL A 99 -16.16 5.02 0.78
C VAL A 99 -14.98 4.04 0.72
N THR A 100 -13.90 4.45 0.05
CA THR A 100 -12.62 3.72 0.00
C THR A 100 -11.70 4.15 1.14
N PHE A 101 -10.66 3.34 1.43
CA PHE A 101 -9.66 3.77 2.39
C PHE A 101 -8.83 4.96 1.90
N MET A 102 -8.61 5.11 0.59
CA MET A 102 -7.94 6.28 0.03
C MET A 102 -8.77 7.56 0.20
N ASP A 103 -10.10 7.48 0.14
CA ASP A 103 -10.98 8.62 0.44
C ASP A 103 -10.89 8.99 1.93
N ALA A 104 -10.99 7.99 2.83
CA ALA A 104 -10.95 8.19 4.28
C ALA A 104 -9.59 8.74 4.75
N TYR A 105 -8.49 8.27 4.16
CA TYR A 105 -7.13 8.72 4.47
C TYR A 105 -6.69 9.95 3.66
N GLY A 106 -7.60 10.60 2.93
CA GLY A 106 -7.32 11.80 2.16
C GLY A 106 -6.62 12.87 3.02
N GLY A 107 -5.45 13.34 2.58
CA GLY A 107 -4.63 14.30 3.33
C GLY A 107 -3.67 13.69 4.36
N HIS A 108 -3.85 12.41 4.71
CA HIS A 108 -2.95 11.65 5.59
C HIS A 108 -2.01 10.74 4.79
N ILE A 109 -2.52 10.16 3.70
CA ILE A 109 -1.77 9.39 2.73
C ILE A 109 -2.09 9.95 1.36
N VAL A 110 -1.08 10.38 0.61
CA VAL A 110 -1.27 11.11 -0.65
C VAL A 110 -0.38 10.50 -1.73
N MET A 111 -0.93 10.37 -2.94
CA MET A 111 -0.20 9.93 -4.12
C MET A 111 -0.03 11.10 -5.10
N TYR A 112 1.21 11.46 -5.41
CA TYR A 112 1.54 12.55 -6.35
C TYR A 112 1.73 12.06 -7.80
N GLY A 113 1.43 10.79 -8.07
CA GLY A 113 1.68 10.12 -9.34
C GLY A 113 3.08 9.50 -9.41
N ARG A 114 3.28 8.58 -10.37
CA ARG A 114 4.54 7.82 -10.49
C ARG A 114 5.69 8.75 -10.89
N CYS A 115 6.78 8.72 -10.13
CA CYS A 115 7.94 9.58 -10.38
C CYS A 115 8.78 9.14 -11.58
N CYS A 116 8.85 7.84 -11.92
CA CYS A 116 9.59 7.29 -13.06
C CYS A 116 9.06 5.88 -13.47
N GLY A 117 9.04 5.57 -14.77
CA GLY A 117 8.93 4.18 -15.29
C GLY A 117 7.82 3.91 -16.32
N SER A 118 8.19 3.29 -17.44
CA SER A 118 7.27 2.78 -18.50
C SER A 118 6.69 1.38 -18.20
N ASP A 119 7.18 0.71 -17.16
CA ASP A 119 6.75 -0.62 -16.72
C ASP A 119 5.91 -0.53 -15.44
N PRO A 120 4.98 -1.46 -15.15
CA PRO A 120 4.28 -1.46 -13.87
C PRO A 120 5.28 -1.63 -12.72
N PRO A 121 5.12 -0.85 -11.63
CA PRO A 121 6.04 -0.92 -10.50
C PRO A 121 5.84 -2.25 -9.75
N PRO A 122 6.92 -2.96 -9.38
CA PRO A 122 6.84 -4.18 -8.57
C PRO A 122 6.12 -3.93 -7.25
N CYS A 123 5.44 -4.94 -6.73
CA CYS A 123 4.79 -4.85 -5.43
C CYS A 123 5.83 -4.43 -4.37
N PRO A 124 5.51 -3.51 -3.43
CA PRO A 124 6.49 -3.06 -2.43
C PRO A 124 7.13 -4.20 -1.62
N MET A 125 6.41 -5.31 -1.43
CA MET A 125 6.91 -6.50 -0.73
C MET A 125 7.90 -7.33 -1.56
N GLU A 126 7.87 -7.23 -2.89
CA GLU A 126 8.84 -7.88 -3.77
C GLU A 126 10.19 -7.19 -3.63
N PHE A 127 10.23 -5.86 -3.63
CA PHE A 127 11.46 -5.08 -3.37
C PHE A 127 12.09 -5.38 -2.01
N LEU A 128 11.28 -5.48 -0.95
CA LEU A 128 11.80 -5.78 0.39
C LEU A 128 12.44 -7.17 0.50
N ARG A 129 12.14 -8.06 -0.44
CA ARG A 129 12.68 -9.42 -0.50
C ARG A 129 13.84 -9.54 -1.47
N GLU A 130 14.16 -8.50 -2.24
CA GLU A 130 15.29 -8.54 -3.15
C GLU A 130 16.62 -8.57 -2.37
N PRO A 131 17.55 -9.47 -2.74
CA PRO A 131 18.88 -9.46 -2.14
C PRO A 131 19.62 -8.18 -2.54
N PRO A 132 20.49 -7.63 -1.67
CA PRO A 132 21.30 -6.46 -2.02
C PRO A 132 22.18 -6.76 -3.24
N PRO A 133 22.46 -5.74 -4.08
CA PRO A 133 23.30 -5.93 -5.26
C PRO A 133 24.69 -6.45 -4.84
N VAL A 134 25.12 -7.54 -5.47
CA VAL A 134 26.47 -8.09 -5.26
C VAL A 134 27.44 -7.26 -6.08
N TYR A 135 28.15 -6.34 -5.44
CA TYR A 135 29.22 -5.61 -6.10
C TYR A 135 30.44 -6.52 -6.27
N SER A 136 30.84 -6.75 -7.52
CA SER A 136 32.14 -7.34 -7.85
C SER A 136 33.26 -6.46 -7.28
N LYS A 137 34.25 -7.07 -6.62
CA LYS A 137 35.48 -6.37 -6.19
C LYS A 137 36.38 -6.05 -7.37
#